data_AF-A0A2E2YK96-F1
#
_entry.id   AF-A0A2E2YK96-F1
#
_cell.length_a   1.000
_cell.length_b   1.000
_cell.length_c   1.000
_cell.angle_alpha   90.00
_cell.angle_beta   90.00
_cell.angle_gamma   90.00
#
_symmetry.space_group_name_H-M   'P 1'
#
loop_
_entity.id
_entity.type
_entity.pdbx_description
1 polymer ?
#
loop_
_entity_poly.entity_id
_entity_poly.type
_entity_poly.pdbx_seq_one_letter_code
_entity_poly.pdbx_strand_id
1 'polypeptide(L)'
;MEKLQMKILIKFLILILFLTGFINVVYADNTFLSSETETYSHSFDRQALATDLDGNFLDNSIILPRTIDWFSDCDDGDYNSSCGGLPARWFPENSLIEVCTRQFNRPVTLSEESFNNSVIRAISMWNSTNAAVGLKYIGNCSLGVTAFFGNNINEIAFDDYRNVVRGSQAAITRGKWKNVTNNETGEKDKQFLETDVIIDENIDYPLVCFDSLVAHELGHVIGFGHSSIRNDLMYPTFNTADVSTCKTEASEFERKQLPELYGINRAPTISSVDVPNAYIDSTIILKAFAVDPDDDPLDFSWEQSQGSKLSFVNNNSQISFKIPKNAEGTFELIVTVKDKFGKSDSEIVSFDVEEELFLPTTIPSFIAFDAKKIIDKYESTFTWSNVEHAIEYKFCDYDFITKVYTNCFESDVPEITVHWKKKVLSPGREKELKQFYGNTRQIGMSGCNSAGCSDAGLGPHIGGIQWEHWDINFDFLAMAYDVPAANLKFSIGGVVNLEDEPRSFQIWSGTLSEPLKKKILSCGILYPGDSCIGLVMPDQVGHYSHISIISKSSRSPTTQNQILIR
;
A
#
# COMPACT_ATOMS: atom_id res chain seq x y z
N MET A 1 -8.97 44.64 -8.74
CA MET A 1 -9.27 44.69 -10.19
C MET A 1 -8.03 44.81 -11.09
N GLU A 2 -6.81 44.92 -10.57
CA GLU A 2 -5.58 44.94 -11.42
C GLU A 2 -4.94 43.57 -11.71
N LYS A 3 -5.42 42.46 -11.11
CA LYS A 3 -4.94 41.10 -11.45
C LYS A 3 -5.73 40.39 -12.55
N LEU A 4 -6.82 40.99 -13.05
CA LEU A 4 -7.66 40.40 -14.10
C LEU A 4 -7.28 40.88 -15.52
N GLN A 5 -6.62 42.03 -15.65
CA GLN A 5 -6.16 42.54 -16.96
C GLN A 5 -4.84 41.92 -17.47
N MET A 6 -4.05 41.28 -16.60
CA MET A 6 -2.77 40.65 -16.99
C MET A 6 -2.92 39.22 -17.53
N LYS A 7 -4.01 38.52 -17.18
CA LYS A 7 -4.30 37.16 -17.71
C LYS A 7 -4.92 37.17 -19.11
N ILE A 8 -5.52 38.28 -19.53
CA ILE A 8 -6.12 38.44 -20.86
C ILE A 8 -5.04 38.82 -21.90
N LEU A 9 -4.01 39.57 -21.50
CA LEU A 9 -2.90 39.95 -22.39
C LEU A 9 -1.96 38.78 -22.73
N ILE A 10 -1.73 37.85 -21.78
CA ILE A 10 -0.87 36.67 -21.98
C ILE A 10 -1.58 35.60 -22.85
N LYS A 11 -2.91 35.45 -22.75
CA LYS A 11 -3.68 34.56 -23.63
C LYS A 11 -3.82 35.10 -25.06
N PHE A 12 -3.75 36.42 -25.27
CA PHE A 12 -3.75 37.02 -26.60
C PHE A 12 -2.37 36.95 -27.29
N LEU A 13 -1.26 37.01 -26.54
CA LEU A 13 0.09 36.88 -27.10
C LEU A 13 0.45 35.45 -27.54
N ILE A 14 -0.06 34.43 -26.84
CA ILE A 14 0.17 33.02 -27.21
C ILE A 14 -0.64 32.64 -28.47
N LEU A 15 -1.80 33.27 -28.69
CA LEU A 15 -2.60 33.05 -29.90
C LEU A 15 -1.98 33.71 -31.15
N ILE A 16 -1.23 34.80 -30.98
CA ILE A 16 -0.54 35.50 -32.08
C ILE A 16 0.81 34.82 -32.43
N LEU A 17 1.46 34.17 -31.46
CA LEU A 17 2.66 33.34 -31.70
C LEU A 17 2.36 32.00 -32.39
N PHE A 18 1.10 31.55 -32.41
CA PHE A 18 0.66 30.36 -33.17
C PHE A 18 0.25 30.66 -34.61
N LEU A 19 0.17 31.93 -35.04
CA LEU A 19 -0.44 32.33 -36.31
C LEU A 19 0.51 32.97 -37.34
N THR A 20 1.82 33.14 -37.05
CA THR A 20 2.74 33.85 -37.98
C THR A 20 4.18 33.32 -38.01
N GLY A 21 4.37 31.99 -37.99
CA GLY A 21 5.70 31.36 -38.09
C GLY A 21 5.80 30.32 -39.20
N PHE A 22 5.94 30.77 -40.45
CA PHE A 22 6.62 30.14 -41.60
C PHE A 22 6.89 28.63 -41.50
N ILE A 23 6.15 27.76 -42.20
CA ILE A 23 6.26 27.50 -43.65
C ILE A 23 7.73 27.42 -44.10
N ASN A 24 8.40 26.32 -43.75
CA ASN A 24 9.34 25.66 -44.66
C ASN A 24 8.61 24.46 -45.25
N VAL A 25 8.03 24.68 -46.44
CA VAL A 25 7.59 23.62 -47.33
C VAL A 25 8.86 23.02 -47.91
N VAL A 26 9.33 21.93 -47.30
CA VAL A 26 10.00 20.89 -48.09
C VAL A 26 8.88 20.23 -48.88
N TYR A 27 8.92 20.41 -50.20
CA TYR A 27 8.26 19.52 -51.14
C TYR A 27 8.82 18.11 -50.89
N ALA A 28 8.22 17.37 -49.95
CA ALA A 28 8.23 15.93 -50.01
C ALA A 28 7.07 15.58 -50.93
N ASP A 29 7.39 14.94 -52.05
CA ASP A 29 6.44 14.36 -52.98
C ASP A 29 5.29 13.70 -52.20
N ASN A 30 4.08 14.20 -52.42
CA ASN A 30 2.87 13.42 -52.24
C ASN A 30 2.88 12.29 -53.29
N THR A 31 3.75 11.31 -53.12
CA THR A 31 3.39 9.95 -53.49
C THR A 31 2.44 9.48 -52.42
N PHE A 32 1.15 9.53 -52.75
CA PHE A 32 0.16 8.59 -52.24
C PHE A 32 0.76 7.18 -52.41
N LEU A 33 1.50 6.70 -51.41
CA LEU A 33 1.73 5.27 -51.23
C LEU A 33 0.43 4.78 -50.62
N SER A 34 -0.50 4.36 -51.48
CA SER A 34 -1.49 3.37 -51.05
C SER A 34 -0.71 2.26 -50.37
N SER A 35 -0.90 2.05 -49.06
CA SER A 35 -0.45 0.80 -48.45
C SER A 35 -1.28 -0.30 -49.13
N GLU A 36 -0.71 -0.93 -50.15
CA GLU A 36 -1.34 -2.06 -50.83
C GLU A 36 -1.55 -3.14 -49.78
N THR A 37 -2.82 -3.35 -49.41
CA THR A 37 -3.22 -4.47 -48.58
C THR A 37 -3.42 -5.67 -49.48
N GLU A 38 -2.84 -6.80 -49.09
CA GLU A 38 -2.94 -8.06 -49.82
C GLU A 38 -3.74 -9.07 -49.00
N THR A 39 -4.36 -10.03 -49.69
CA THR A 39 -5.13 -11.12 -49.11
C THR A 39 -4.67 -12.44 -49.69
N TYR A 40 -4.47 -13.44 -48.85
CA TYR A 40 -4.06 -14.80 -49.26
C TYR A 40 -4.78 -15.86 -48.42
N SER A 41 -4.79 -17.09 -48.91
CA SER A 41 -5.50 -18.20 -48.26
C SER A 41 -4.73 -19.51 -48.32
N HIS A 42 -4.69 -20.24 -47.20
CA HIS A 42 -4.28 -21.64 -47.12
C HIS A 42 -5.52 -22.53 -46.95
N SER A 43 -5.48 -23.76 -47.48
CA SER A 43 -6.60 -24.70 -47.37
C SER A 43 -6.17 -26.06 -46.87
N PHE A 44 -6.93 -26.61 -45.92
CA PHE A 44 -6.69 -27.93 -45.33
C PHE A 44 -7.64 -28.98 -45.90
N ASP A 45 -7.14 -30.10 -46.40
CA ASP A 45 -7.92 -31.09 -47.17
C ASP A 45 -8.32 -32.35 -46.38
N ARG A 46 -9.53 -32.86 -46.63
CA ARG A 46 -10.10 -34.07 -45.99
C ARG A 46 -9.52 -35.41 -46.46
N GLN A 47 -8.72 -35.39 -47.53
CA GLN A 47 -8.13 -36.59 -48.13
C GLN A 47 -6.68 -36.31 -48.51
N ALA A 48 -5.77 -37.19 -48.10
CA ALA A 48 -4.42 -37.18 -48.65
C ALA A 48 -4.48 -37.54 -50.15
N LEU A 49 -4.43 -36.54 -51.03
CA LEU A 49 -4.00 -36.77 -52.40
C LEU A 49 -2.50 -37.06 -52.36
N ALA A 50 -2.13 -38.28 -51.98
CA ALA A 50 -0.75 -38.74 -52.08
C ALA A 50 -0.54 -39.39 -53.44
N THR A 51 -0.37 -38.57 -54.47
CA THR A 51 0.37 -38.99 -55.65
C THR A 51 1.28 -37.84 -56.08
N ASP A 52 2.51 -38.16 -56.50
CA ASP A 52 3.30 -37.22 -57.31
C ASP A 52 2.53 -36.83 -58.59
N LEU A 53 3.08 -35.87 -59.36
CA LEU A 53 2.51 -35.42 -60.64
C LEU A 53 2.29 -36.58 -61.66
N ASP A 54 2.80 -37.78 -61.36
CA ASP A 54 2.74 -38.98 -62.20
C ASP A 54 1.89 -40.14 -61.58
N GLY A 55 1.22 -39.94 -60.44
CA GLY A 55 0.31 -40.96 -59.88
C GLY A 55 0.95 -42.01 -58.97
N ASN A 56 2.21 -41.86 -58.53
CA ASN A 56 2.89 -42.86 -57.70
C ASN A 56 2.90 -42.54 -56.20
N PHE A 57 2.84 -43.59 -55.37
CA PHE A 57 3.08 -43.52 -53.93
C PHE A 57 4.54 -43.14 -53.67
N LEU A 58 4.77 -42.02 -52.98
CA LEU A 58 6.12 -41.60 -52.58
C LEU A 58 6.74 -42.65 -51.64
N ASP A 59 7.85 -43.21 -52.10
CA ASP A 59 8.75 -44.07 -51.34
C ASP A 59 9.41 -43.26 -50.21
N ASN A 60 9.45 -43.81 -48.99
CA ASN A 60 10.06 -43.20 -47.79
C ASN A 60 11.60 -43.11 -47.87
N SER A 61 12.19 -43.16 -49.05
CA SER A 61 13.64 -43.29 -49.28
C SER A 61 14.34 -41.98 -49.68
N ILE A 62 13.61 -40.89 -49.91
CA ILE A 62 14.20 -39.57 -50.17
C ILE A 62 14.12 -38.73 -48.89
N ILE A 63 15.27 -38.52 -48.24
CA ILE A 63 15.40 -37.56 -47.14
C ILE A 63 15.36 -36.16 -47.74
N LEU A 64 14.15 -35.60 -47.93
CA LEU A 64 13.99 -34.16 -48.11
C LEU A 64 14.27 -33.48 -46.75
N PRO A 65 14.90 -32.29 -46.74
CA PRO A 65 15.05 -31.53 -45.50
C PRO A 65 13.67 -31.26 -44.90
N ARG A 66 13.56 -31.38 -43.58
CA ARG A 66 12.32 -31.07 -42.86
C ARG A 66 12.04 -29.57 -43.01
N THR A 67 11.03 -29.19 -43.78
CA THR A 67 10.62 -27.79 -43.97
C THR A 67 9.16 -27.59 -43.57
N ILE A 68 8.90 -26.44 -42.97
CA ILE A 68 7.56 -25.87 -42.82
C ILE A 68 7.61 -24.48 -43.44
N ASP A 69 6.67 -24.19 -44.31
CA ASP A 69 6.58 -22.90 -44.96
C ASP A 69 5.87 -21.90 -44.04
N TRP A 70 5.94 -20.61 -44.35
CA TRP A 70 5.14 -19.58 -43.66
C TRP A 70 3.88 -19.25 -44.46
N PHE A 71 2.88 -18.66 -43.82
CA PHE A 71 1.55 -18.39 -44.39
C PHE A 71 1.60 -17.54 -45.68
N SER A 72 2.67 -16.76 -45.88
CA SER A 72 2.89 -15.95 -47.09
C SER A 72 3.94 -16.49 -48.06
N ASP A 73 4.52 -17.65 -47.74
CA ASP A 73 5.35 -18.43 -48.66
C ASP A 73 4.38 -19.27 -49.49
N CYS A 74 4.47 -19.16 -50.81
CA CYS A 74 3.46 -19.68 -51.75
C CYS A 74 3.23 -21.19 -51.58
N ASP A 75 2.00 -21.65 -51.77
CA ASP A 75 1.74 -23.07 -52.00
C ASP A 75 2.22 -23.49 -53.41
N ASP A 76 2.50 -24.78 -53.59
CA ASP A 76 2.78 -25.43 -54.87
C ASP A 76 1.58 -25.29 -55.84
N GLY A 77 1.55 -24.18 -56.60
CA GLY A 77 0.58 -23.96 -57.67
C GLY A 77 0.27 -22.50 -58.01
N ASP A 78 0.58 -21.54 -57.13
CA ASP A 78 0.20 -20.13 -57.32
C ASP A 78 1.35 -19.27 -57.87
N TYR A 79 1.22 -18.84 -59.13
CA TYR A 79 2.18 -17.99 -59.86
C TYR A 79 1.86 -16.49 -59.74
N ASN A 80 1.43 -16.01 -58.57
CA ASN A 80 1.12 -14.59 -58.41
C ASN A 80 2.39 -13.76 -58.14
N SER A 81 2.46 -12.50 -58.60
CA SER A 81 3.64 -11.64 -58.46
C SER A 81 3.91 -11.11 -57.03
N SER A 82 3.05 -11.45 -56.07
CA SER A 82 3.08 -11.01 -54.66
C SER A 82 3.78 -12.01 -53.72
N CYS A 83 4.39 -13.03 -54.31
CA CYS A 83 4.77 -14.27 -53.67
C CYS A 83 6.30 -14.30 -53.49
N GLY A 84 6.77 -14.54 -52.25
CA GLY A 84 8.15 -14.27 -51.78
C GLY A 84 8.28 -13.03 -50.87
N GLY A 85 9.39 -12.94 -50.13
CA GLY A 85 9.67 -11.87 -49.15
C GLY A 85 9.78 -12.40 -47.71
N LEU A 86 9.79 -11.51 -46.71
CA LEU A 86 9.70 -11.93 -45.31
C LEU A 86 8.30 -12.51 -45.02
N PRO A 87 8.20 -13.49 -44.10
CA PRO A 87 6.94 -14.11 -43.74
C PRO A 87 5.96 -13.13 -43.10
N ALA A 88 4.67 -13.25 -43.46
CA ALA A 88 3.59 -12.53 -42.82
C ALA A 88 3.46 -12.92 -41.34
N ARG A 89 3.44 -11.90 -40.47
CA ARG A 89 3.36 -12.09 -39.03
C ARG A 89 2.60 -10.96 -38.35
N TRP A 90 2.15 -11.23 -37.13
CA TRP A 90 1.65 -10.20 -36.24
C TRP A 90 2.80 -9.41 -35.63
N PHE A 91 2.69 -8.10 -35.65
CA PHE A 91 3.70 -7.23 -35.03
C PHE A 91 3.48 -7.14 -33.51
N PRO A 92 4.51 -6.77 -32.72
CA PRO A 92 4.46 -6.81 -31.25
C PRO A 92 3.25 -6.09 -30.62
N GLU A 93 2.75 -5.02 -31.25
CA GLU A 93 1.57 -4.30 -30.79
C GLU A 93 0.25 -5.08 -30.91
N ASN A 94 0.20 -6.07 -31.81
CA ASN A 94 -1.00 -6.87 -32.14
C ASN A 94 -0.72 -8.39 -32.06
N SER A 95 0.35 -8.80 -31.36
CA SER A 95 0.75 -10.21 -31.30
C SER A 95 -0.04 -11.04 -30.27
N LEU A 96 -0.93 -10.41 -29.49
CA LEU A 96 -2.01 -11.10 -28.77
C LEU A 96 -3.29 -11.05 -29.61
N ILE A 97 -3.56 -12.11 -30.34
CA ILE A 97 -4.58 -12.19 -31.38
C ILE A 97 -5.90 -12.63 -30.74
N GLU A 98 -6.86 -11.72 -30.67
CA GLU A 98 -8.20 -12.05 -30.20
C GLU A 98 -9.00 -12.73 -31.32
N VAL A 99 -9.55 -13.92 -31.01
CA VAL A 99 -10.32 -14.74 -31.94
C VAL A 99 -11.70 -15.02 -31.35
N CYS A 100 -12.74 -14.89 -32.17
CA CYS A 100 -14.12 -15.20 -31.81
C CYS A 100 -14.73 -16.25 -32.73
N THR A 101 -15.76 -16.94 -32.26
CA THR A 101 -16.47 -17.96 -33.06
C THR A 101 -17.82 -17.44 -33.57
N ARG A 102 -18.22 -17.90 -34.76
CA ARG A 102 -19.57 -17.73 -35.30
C ARG A 102 -20.29 -19.06 -35.34
N GLN A 103 -21.46 -19.10 -34.72
CA GLN A 103 -22.25 -20.33 -34.58
C GLN A 103 -23.21 -20.58 -35.75
N PHE A 104 -23.37 -19.62 -36.67
CA PHE A 104 -24.21 -19.77 -37.85
C PHE A 104 -23.67 -20.88 -38.75
N ASN A 105 -24.57 -21.66 -39.35
CA ASN A 105 -24.25 -22.84 -40.16
C ASN A 105 -23.43 -23.94 -39.49
N ARG A 106 -23.17 -23.86 -38.17
CA ARG A 106 -22.56 -24.96 -37.43
C ARG A 106 -23.41 -26.23 -37.57
N PRO A 107 -22.84 -27.36 -38.01
CA PRO A 107 -23.59 -28.60 -38.09
C PRO A 107 -24.18 -29.00 -36.75
N VAL A 108 -25.40 -29.53 -36.78
CA VAL A 108 -26.17 -29.89 -35.57
C VAL A 108 -25.53 -31.03 -34.77
N THR A 109 -24.66 -31.83 -35.39
CA THR A 109 -23.90 -32.92 -34.77
C THR A 109 -22.77 -32.41 -33.86
N LEU A 110 -22.29 -31.18 -34.07
CA LEU A 110 -21.25 -30.55 -33.27
C LEU A 110 -21.90 -29.55 -32.31
N SER A 111 -21.88 -29.78 -30.99
CA SER A 111 -22.45 -28.81 -30.04
C SER A 111 -21.64 -27.50 -30.00
N GLU A 112 -22.27 -26.39 -29.63
CA GLU A 112 -21.58 -25.10 -29.43
C GLU A 112 -20.46 -25.21 -28.39
N GLU A 113 -20.72 -25.92 -27.29
CA GLU A 113 -19.72 -26.17 -26.26
C GLU A 113 -18.52 -26.97 -26.82
N SER A 114 -18.79 -28.03 -27.58
CA SER A 114 -17.74 -28.82 -28.22
C SER A 114 -16.90 -27.98 -29.18
N PHE A 115 -17.53 -27.14 -30.00
CA PHE A 115 -16.82 -26.24 -30.91
C PHE A 115 -15.92 -25.27 -30.14
N ASN A 116 -16.49 -24.54 -29.19
CA ASN A 116 -15.77 -23.55 -28.39
C ASN A 116 -14.61 -24.20 -27.61
N ASN A 117 -14.82 -25.39 -27.04
CA ASN A 117 -13.77 -26.12 -26.33
C ASN A 117 -12.65 -26.59 -27.27
N SER A 118 -12.94 -26.88 -28.54
CA SER A 118 -11.93 -27.24 -29.54
C SER A 118 -11.01 -26.04 -29.82
N VAL A 119 -11.58 -24.84 -29.96
CA VAL A 119 -10.83 -23.58 -30.11
C VAL A 119 -9.97 -23.31 -28.87
N ILE A 120 -10.53 -23.43 -27.67
CA ILE A 120 -9.79 -23.22 -26.41
C ILE A 120 -8.61 -24.19 -26.27
N ARG A 121 -8.80 -25.47 -26.61
CA ARG A 121 -7.71 -26.48 -26.58
C ARG A 121 -6.59 -26.13 -27.54
N ALA A 122 -6.93 -25.79 -28.79
CA ALA A 122 -5.96 -25.41 -29.80
C ALA A 122 -5.17 -24.14 -29.41
N ILE A 123 -5.85 -23.12 -28.88
CA ILE A 123 -5.22 -21.90 -28.35
C ILE A 123 -4.28 -22.23 -27.19
N SER A 124 -4.72 -23.05 -26.23
CA SER A 124 -3.89 -23.48 -25.11
C SER A 124 -2.61 -24.18 -25.59
N MET A 125 -2.71 -25.00 -26.63
CA MET A 125 -1.58 -25.71 -27.23
C MET A 125 -0.61 -24.74 -27.92
N TRP A 126 -1.07 -23.79 -28.73
CA TRP A 126 -0.20 -22.80 -29.37
C TRP A 126 0.42 -21.79 -28.39
N ASN A 127 -0.33 -21.34 -27.38
CA ASN A 127 0.18 -20.45 -26.32
C ASN A 127 1.18 -21.14 -25.38
N SER A 128 1.27 -22.47 -25.41
CA SER A 128 2.30 -23.20 -24.66
C SER A 128 3.70 -23.07 -25.30
N THR A 129 3.79 -22.49 -26.49
CA THR A 129 5.08 -22.14 -27.10
C THR A 129 5.67 -20.92 -26.39
N ASN A 130 6.99 -20.89 -26.21
CA ASN A 130 7.66 -19.74 -25.58
C ASN A 130 7.78 -18.55 -26.55
N ALA A 131 6.87 -18.38 -27.51
CA ALA A 131 6.94 -17.35 -28.54
C ALA A 131 6.27 -16.05 -28.06
N ALA A 132 6.74 -14.90 -28.55
CA ALA A 132 6.11 -13.59 -28.29
C ALA A 132 4.88 -13.34 -29.20
N VAL A 133 4.04 -14.36 -29.32
CA VAL A 133 2.74 -14.34 -29.98
C VAL A 133 1.79 -15.23 -29.19
N GLY A 134 0.51 -14.84 -29.10
CA GLY A 134 -0.50 -15.61 -28.41
C GLY A 134 -1.87 -15.42 -29.01
N LEU A 135 -2.74 -16.38 -28.77
CA LEU A 135 -4.14 -16.36 -29.15
C LEU A 135 -5.01 -16.19 -27.91
N LYS A 136 -6.11 -15.47 -28.03
CA LYS A 136 -7.07 -15.27 -26.95
C LYS A 136 -8.49 -15.49 -27.46
N TYR A 137 -9.18 -16.47 -26.89
CA TYR A 137 -10.59 -16.68 -27.19
C TYR A 137 -11.46 -15.67 -26.45
N ILE A 138 -12.26 -14.90 -27.18
CA ILE A 138 -13.14 -13.87 -26.61
C ILE A 138 -14.63 -14.26 -26.59
N GLY A 139 -14.95 -15.50 -26.96
CA GLY A 139 -16.32 -15.99 -27.04
C GLY A 139 -16.92 -15.89 -28.45
N ASN A 140 -18.25 -15.85 -28.53
CA ASN A 140 -18.96 -15.67 -29.80
C ASN A 140 -18.81 -14.23 -30.31
N CYS A 141 -18.66 -14.05 -31.63
CA CYS A 141 -18.56 -12.72 -32.24
C CYS A 141 -19.86 -11.91 -32.03
N SER A 142 -19.74 -10.62 -31.71
CA SER A 142 -20.85 -9.77 -31.25
C SER A 142 -21.74 -9.19 -32.36
N LEU A 143 -21.35 -9.27 -33.63
CA LEU A 143 -22.05 -8.68 -34.77
C LEU A 143 -22.14 -9.65 -35.94
N GLY A 144 -23.29 -9.74 -36.63
CA GLY A 144 -23.46 -10.48 -37.87
C GLY A 144 -23.64 -11.99 -37.70
N VAL A 145 -24.10 -12.65 -38.77
CA VAL A 145 -24.27 -14.13 -38.81
C VAL A 145 -23.15 -14.82 -39.60
N THR A 146 -22.56 -14.15 -40.58
CA THR A 146 -21.50 -14.69 -41.46
C THR A 146 -20.14 -14.08 -41.16
N ALA A 147 -19.04 -14.80 -41.41
CA ALA A 147 -17.69 -14.22 -41.32
C ALA A 147 -17.44 -13.19 -42.41
N PHE A 148 -16.76 -12.08 -42.10
CA PHE A 148 -16.52 -11.00 -43.06
C PHE A 148 -15.04 -10.66 -43.18
N PHE A 149 -14.40 -11.21 -44.23
CA PHE A 149 -13.02 -10.84 -44.57
C PHE A 149 -12.84 -9.34 -44.73
N GLY A 150 -11.84 -8.80 -44.07
CA GLY A 150 -11.43 -7.41 -44.16
C GLY A 150 -12.08 -6.49 -43.11
N ASN A 151 -12.78 -7.04 -42.12
CA ASN A 151 -13.45 -6.28 -41.06
C ASN A 151 -12.57 -6.00 -39.82
N ASN A 152 -11.32 -6.47 -39.83
CA ASN A 152 -10.35 -6.43 -38.72
C ASN A 152 -10.82 -7.16 -37.44
N ILE A 153 -11.62 -8.21 -37.60
CA ILE A 153 -12.00 -9.16 -36.55
C ILE A 153 -11.49 -10.53 -36.99
N ASN A 154 -10.82 -11.28 -36.11
CA ASN A 154 -10.38 -12.63 -36.44
C ASN A 154 -11.48 -13.63 -36.09
N GLU A 155 -12.07 -14.26 -37.10
CA GLU A 155 -13.30 -15.05 -36.93
C GLU A 155 -13.08 -16.52 -37.30
N ILE A 156 -13.62 -17.44 -36.50
CA ILE A 156 -13.75 -18.85 -36.87
C ILE A 156 -15.24 -19.12 -37.14
N ALA A 157 -15.58 -19.46 -38.37
CA ALA A 157 -16.95 -19.62 -38.81
C ALA A 157 -17.15 -20.85 -39.69
N PHE A 158 -18.41 -21.24 -39.88
CA PHE A 158 -18.79 -22.23 -40.89
C PHE A 158 -19.13 -21.53 -42.20
N ASP A 159 -18.86 -22.21 -43.30
CA ASP A 159 -19.12 -21.70 -44.64
C ASP A 159 -20.64 -21.47 -44.86
N ASP A 160 -20.93 -20.61 -45.82
CA ASP A 160 -22.28 -20.13 -46.08
C ASP A 160 -22.60 -20.12 -47.57
N TYR A 161 -23.62 -19.35 -47.96
CA TYR A 161 -24.06 -19.24 -49.35
C TYR A 161 -22.96 -18.77 -50.32
N ARG A 162 -21.85 -18.21 -49.82
CA ARG A 162 -20.68 -17.82 -50.62
C ARG A 162 -19.87 -19.02 -51.10
N ASN A 163 -19.97 -20.17 -50.44
CA ASN A 163 -19.29 -21.43 -50.79
C ASN A 163 -17.79 -21.20 -51.01
N VAL A 164 -17.16 -20.69 -49.95
CA VAL A 164 -15.74 -20.33 -49.89
C VAL A 164 -14.87 -21.58 -49.87
N VAL A 165 -15.26 -22.59 -49.10
CA VAL A 165 -14.62 -23.90 -49.00
C VAL A 165 -15.12 -24.77 -50.16
N ARG A 166 -14.21 -25.41 -50.90
CA ARG A 166 -14.57 -26.11 -52.16
C ARG A 166 -13.88 -27.47 -52.27
N GLY A 167 -14.52 -28.39 -52.99
CA GLY A 167 -13.93 -29.69 -53.32
C GLY A 167 -13.60 -30.52 -52.07
N SER A 168 -12.34 -30.93 -51.95
CA SER A 168 -11.83 -31.74 -50.84
C SER A 168 -11.54 -30.95 -49.55
N GLN A 169 -11.59 -29.62 -49.61
CA GLN A 169 -11.18 -28.75 -48.50
C GLN A 169 -12.12 -28.93 -47.29
N ALA A 170 -11.53 -29.09 -46.11
CA ALA A 170 -12.22 -29.12 -44.83
C ALA A 170 -12.37 -27.71 -44.23
N ALA A 171 -11.37 -26.85 -44.45
CA ALA A 171 -11.37 -25.47 -44.04
C ALA A 171 -10.39 -24.63 -44.88
N ILE A 172 -10.54 -23.31 -44.78
CA ILE A 172 -9.65 -22.30 -45.38
C ILE A 172 -9.37 -21.23 -44.33
N THR A 173 -8.09 -20.93 -44.11
CA THR A 173 -7.68 -19.71 -43.39
C THR A 173 -7.31 -18.63 -44.38
N ARG A 174 -7.89 -17.43 -44.24
CA ARG A 174 -7.58 -16.24 -45.04
C ARG A 174 -6.93 -15.16 -44.18
N GLY A 175 -5.74 -14.74 -44.58
CA GLY A 175 -5.03 -13.64 -43.94
C GLY A 175 -5.07 -12.38 -44.79
N LYS A 176 -5.24 -11.24 -44.14
CA LYS A 176 -5.08 -9.89 -44.72
C LYS A 176 -3.89 -9.23 -44.05
N TRP A 177 -2.97 -8.68 -44.86
CA TRP A 177 -1.82 -7.94 -44.35
C TRP A 177 -1.59 -6.66 -45.12
N LYS A 178 -0.77 -5.79 -44.54
CA LYS A 178 -0.17 -4.64 -45.22
C LYS A 178 1.32 -4.86 -45.39
N ASN A 179 1.83 -4.42 -46.53
CA ASN A 179 3.28 -4.36 -46.78
C ASN A 179 3.87 -3.15 -46.04
N VAL A 180 4.83 -3.38 -45.15
CA VAL A 180 5.55 -2.36 -44.38
C VAL A 180 7.01 -2.38 -44.82
N THR A 181 7.57 -1.24 -45.19
CA THR A 181 9.01 -1.19 -45.49
C THR A 181 9.78 -0.98 -44.21
N ASN A 182 10.73 -1.86 -43.90
CA ASN A 182 11.69 -1.64 -42.83
C ASN A 182 12.58 -0.45 -43.23
N ASN A 183 12.54 0.64 -42.46
CA ASN A 183 13.27 1.87 -42.78
C ASN A 183 14.80 1.71 -42.66
N GLU A 184 15.28 0.67 -41.98
CA GLU A 184 16.70 0.40 -41.77
C GLU A 184 17.28 -0.56 -42.81
N THR A 185 16.55 -1.62 -43.18
CA THR A 185 17.03 -2.63 -44.14
C THR A 185 16.51 -2.39 -45.56
N GLY A 186 15.44 -1.59 -45.72
CA GLY A 186 14.73 -1.41 -46.99
C GLY A 186 13.90 -2.64 -47.40
N GLU A 187 13.88 -3.70 -46.59
CA GLU A 187 13.11 -4.91 -46.87
C GLU A 187 11.61 -4.67 -46.66
N LYS A 188 10.79 -5.29 -47.50
CA LYS A 188 9.34 -5.31 -47.34
C LYS A 188 8.96 -6.42 -46.36
N ASP A 189 8.35 -6.02 -45.26
CA ASP A 189 7.78 -6.87 -44.23
C ASP A 189 6.26 -6.95 -44.38
N LYS A 190 5.64 -8.03 -43.92
CA LYS A 190 4.21 -8.29 -44.08
C LYS A 190 3.55 -8.32 -42.69
N GLN A 191 2.77 -7.29 -42.36
CA GLN A 191 2.09 -7.17 -41.08
C GLN A 191 0.63 -7.64 -41.20
N PHE A 192 0.28 -8.72 -40.52
CA PHE A 192 -1.12 -9.15 -40.41
C PHE A 192 -1.99 -8.05 -39.81
N LEU A 193 -3.19 -7.93 -40.38
CA LEU A 193 -4.27 -7.07 -39.91
C LEU A 193 -5.45 -7.91 -39.42
N GLU A 194 -5.65 -9.08 -40.01
CA GLU A 194 -6.80 -9.95 -39.79
C GLU A 194 -6.52 -11.35 -40.36
N THR A 195 -7.05 -12.36 -39.68
CA THR A 195 -7.05 -13.75 -40.15
C THR A 195 -8.39 -14.42 -39.82
N ASP A 196 -9.07 -14.94 -40.83
CA ASP A 196 -10.35 -15.63 -40.69
C ASP A 196 -10.23 -17.10 -41.07
N VAL A 197 -10.87 -17.97 -40.29
CA VAL A 197 -10.97 -19.40 -40.53
C VAL A 197 -12.40 -19.74 -40.94
N ILE A 198 -12.57 -20.29 -42.14
CA ILE A 198 -13.87 -20.79 -42.62
C ILE A 198 -13.80 -22.32 -42.73
N ILE A 199 -14.68 -23.00 -41.99
CA ILE A 199 -14.81 -24.45 -41.94
C ILE A 199 -15.99 -24.87 -42.80
N ASP A 200 -15.91 -25.99 -43.52
CA ASP A 200 -17.07 -26.53 -44.26
C ASP A 200 -18.27 -26.73 -43.30
N GLU A 201 -19.48 -26.37 -43.73
CA GLU A 201 -20.71 -26.54 -42.94
C GLU A 201 -21.20 -28.00 -42.90
N ASN A 202 -20.75 -28.84 -43.83
CA ASN A 202 -21.16 -30.25 -43.99
C ASN A 202 -20.23 -31.24 -43.27
N ILE A 203 -19.51 -30.79 -42.23
CA ILE A 203 -18.61 -31.66 -41.48
C ILE A 203 -19.38 -32.69 -40.64
N ASP A 204 -18.91 -33.94 -40.69
CA ASP A 204 -19.33 -35.03 -39.80
C ASP A 204 -18.09 -35.84 -39.42
N TYR A 205 -17.24 -35.23 -38.59
CA TYR A 205 -15.93 -35.77 -38.22
C TYR A 205 -15.95 -36.29 -36.79
N PRO A 206 -15.16 -37.34 -36.47
CA PRO A 206 -14.79 -37.62 -35.08
C PRO A 206 -14.19 -36.36 -34.43
N LEU A 207 -14.55 -36.09 -33.17
CA LEU A 207 -14.17 -34.85 -32.48
C LEU A 207 -12.65 -34.60 -32.49
N VAL A 208 -11.82 -35.65 -32.39
CA VAL A 208 -10.36 -35.54 -32.48
C VAL A 208 -9.86 -34.98 -33.83
N CYS A 209 -10.56 -35.28 -34.91
CA CYS A 209 -10.24 -34.76 -36.24
C CYS A 209 -10.75 -33.34 -36.43
N PHE A 210 -11.86 -32.98 -35.79
CA PHE A 210 -12.28 -31.59 -35.70
C PHE A 210 -11.31 -30.75 -34.86
N ASP A 211 -10.84 -31.27 -33.72
CA ASP A 211 -9.80 -30.64 -32.90
C ASP A 211 -8.51 -30.44 -33.71
N SER A 212 -8.13 -31.44 -34.51
CA SER A 212 -6.97 -31.37 -35.39
C SER A 212 -7.10 -30.27 -36.45
N LEU A 213 -8.25 -30.19 -37.11
CA LEU A 213 -8.57 -29.13 -38.06
C LEU A 213 -8.46 -27.75 -37.41
N VAL A 214 -9.14 -27.53 -36.29
CA VAL A 214 -9.11 -26.22 -35.61
C VAL A 214 -7.69 -25.84 -35.16
N ALA A 215 -6.92 -26.81 -34.68
CA ALA A 215 -5.53 -26.60 -34.30
C ALA A 215 -4.63 -26.24 -35.49
N HIS A 216 -4.83 -26.89 -36.64
CA HIS A 216 -4.14 -26.60 -37.90
C HIS A 216 -4.44 -25.18 -38.40
N GLU A 217 -5.73 -24.82 -38.51
CA GLU A 217 -6.14 -23.50 -38.99
C GLU A 217 -5.65 -22.37 -38.06
N LEU A 218 -5.62 -22.60 -36.74
CA LEU A 218 -5.02 -21.64 -35.82
C LEU A 218 -3.49 -21.53 -35.96
N GLY A 219 -2.81 -22.54 -36.50
CA GLY A 219 -1.42 -22.44 -36.90
C GLY A 219 -1.22 -21.43 -38.04
N HIS A 220 -2.14 -21.43 -39.01
CA HIS A 220 -2.16 -20.42 -40.07
C HIS A 220 -2.42 -19.01 -39.54
N VAL A 221 -3.33 -18.86 -38.57
CA VAL A 221 -3.62 -17.57 -37.91
C VAL A 221 -2.36 -16.95 -37.29
N ILE A 222 -1.47 -17.77 -36.73
CA ILE A 222 -0.20 -17.31 -36.14
C ILE A 222 0.97 -17.34 -37.13
N GLY A 223 0.68 -17.56 -38.42
CA GLY A 223 1.62 -17.35 -39.51
C GLY A 223 2.26 -18.60 -40.10
N PHE A 224 1.97 -19.81 -39.62
CA PHE A 224 2.47 -21.03 -40.30
C PHE A 224 1.84 -21.20 -41.68
N GLY A 225 2.62 -21.70 -42.62
CA GLY A 225 2.15 -22.35 -43.83
C GLY A 225 2.07 -23.86 -43.60
N HIS A 226 2.01 -24.62 -44.69
CA HIS A 226 1.97 -26.07 -44.62
C HIS A 226 3.34 -26.68 -44.28
N SER A 227 3.32 -27.79 -43.55
CA SER A 227 4.47 -28.67 -43.37
C SER A 227 4.50 -29.74 -44.45
N SER A 228 5.70 -30.06 -44.93
CA SER A 228 5.93 -31.20 -45.83
C SER A 228 5.90 -32.56 -45.10
N ILE A 229 5.82 -32.57 -43.77
CA ILE A 229 5.99 -33.76 -42.94
C ILE A 229 4.66 -34.27 -42.43
N ARG A 230 4.29 -35.48 -42.88
CA ARG A 230 3.01 -36.13 -42.53
C ARG A 230 2.67 -36.24 -41.04
N ASN A 231 3.68 -36.23 -40.17
CA ASN A 231 3.48 -36.35 -38.72
C ASN A 231 3.28 -35.00 -38.01
N ASP A 232 3.46 -33.88 -38.72
CA ASP A 232 3.32 -32.54 -38.19
C ASP A 232 1.85 -32.13 -38.15
N LEU A 233 1.51 -31.20 -37.25
CA LEU A 233 0.16 -30.65 -37.17
C LEU A 233 -0.19 -29.85 -38.44
N MET A 234 0.77 -29.09 -38.95
CA MET A 234 0.63 -28.25 -40.13
C MET A 234 0.74 -29.02 -41.46
N TYR A 235 0.77 -30.36 -41.45
CA TYR A 235 0.67 -31.13 -42.70
C TYR A 235 -0.73 -30.95 -43.32
N PRO A 236 -0.89 -30.65 -44.62
CA PRO A 236 -2.13 -30.11 -45.21
C PRO A 236 -3.31 -31.09 -45.33
N THR A 237 -3.19 -32.33 -44.84
CA THR A 237 -4.23 -33.35 -45.04
C THR A 237 -4.40 -34.27 -43.83
N PHE A 238 -5.62 -34.75 -43.63
CA PHE A 238 -5.95 -35.79 -42.65
C PHE A 238 -6.91 -36.82 -43.25
N ASN A 239 -7.18 -37.91 -42.52
CA ASN A 239 -8.14 -38.94 -42.91
C ASN A 239 -9.13 -39.19 -41.78
N THR A 240 -10.41 -38.83 -41.99
CA THR A 240 -11.48 -39.00 -41.00
C THR A 240 -11.79 -40.47 -40.68
N ALA A 241 -11.45 -41.40 -41.57
CA ALA A 241 -11.59 -42.84 -41.35
C ALA A 241 -10.42 -43.44 -40.55
N ASP A 242 -9.28 -42.74 -40.49
CA ASP A 242 -8.10 -43.12 -39.70
C ASP A 242 -7.71 -41.97 -38.77
N VAL A 243 -8.33 -41.95 -37.59
CA VAL A 243 -8.14 -40.90 -36.58
C VAL A 243 -6.70 -40.75 -36.09
N SER A 244 -5.80 -41.70 -36.36
CA SER A 244 -4.38 -41.58 -36.04
C SER A 244 -3.66 -40.50 -36.86
N THR A 245 -4.25 -40.11 -37.99
CA THR A 245 -3.79 -39.00 -38.83
C THR A 245 -4.20 -37.62 -38.28
N CYS A 246 -5.17 -37.57 -37.36
CA CYS A 246 -5.69 -36.35 -36.77
C CYS A 246 -4.80 -35.90 -35.59
N LYS A 247 -3.91 -34.93 -35.84
CA LYS A 247 -2.97 -34.40 -34.83
C LYS A 247 -3.59 -33.25 -34.08
N THR A 248 -3.58 -33.27 -32.75
CA THR A 248 -4.07 -32.16 -31.91
C THR A 248 -2.94 -31.38 -31.24
N GLU A 249 -1.69 -31.79 -31.46
CA GLU A 249 -0.50 -31.23 -30.86
C GLU A 249 0.53 -30.93 -31.94
N ALA A 250 1.06 -29.70 -31.93
CA ALA A 250 2.21 -29.35 -32.76
C ALA A 250 3.44 -30.17 -32.34
N SER A 251 4.22 -30.62 -33.32
CA SER A 251 5.49 -31.31 -33.10
C SER A 251 6.53 -30.38 -32.45
N GLU A 252 7.57 -30.95 -31.83
CA GLU A 252 8.65 -30.14 -31.23
C GLU A 252 9.35 -29.20 -32.22
N PHE A 253 9.36 -29.58 -33.51
CA PHE A 253 9.93 -28.74 -34.56
C PHE A 253 9.07 -27.52 -34.81
N GLU A 254 7.77 -27.70 -35.05
CA GLU A 254 6.81 -26.60 -35.22
C GLU A 254 6.84 -25.65 -34.02
N ARG A 255 6.82 -26.18 -32.79
CA ARG A 255 6.90 -25.37 -31.56
C ARG A 255 8.16 -24.50 -31.48
N LYS A 256 9.27 -24.92 -32.10
CA LYS A 256 10.54 -24.16 -32.11
C LYS A 256 10.59 -23.09 -33.19
N GLN A 257 9.74 -23.16 -34.22
CA GLN A 257 9.74 -22.18 -35.30
C GLN A 257 9.08 -20.85 -34.89
N LEU A 258 8.03 -20.88 -34.03
CA LEU A 258 7.38 -19.63 -33.61
C LEU A 258 8.33 -18.66 -32.90
N PRO A 259 9.18 -19.08 -31.94
CA PRO A 259 10.17 -18.15 -31.36
C PRO A 259 11.22 -17.64 -32.34
N GLU A 260 11.50 -18.35 -33.44
CA GLU A 260 12.40 -17.85 -34.50
C GLU A 260 11.73 -16.71 -35.29
N LEU A 261 10.41 -16.75 -35.47
CA LEU A 261 9.64 -15.70 -36.16
C LEU A 261 9.28 -14.52 -35.26
N TYR A 262 8.82 -14.78 -34.05
CA TYR A 262 8.25 -13.78 -33.14
C TYR A 262 9.19 -13.34 -32.02
N GLY A 263 10.29 -14.05 -31.81
CA GLY A 263 11.12 -13.92 -30.61
C GLY A 263 10.58 -14.76 -29.45
N ILE A 264 11.39 -14.85 -28.39
CA ILE A 264 11.08 -15.63 -27.19
C ILE A 264 10.35 -14.72 -26.21
N ASN A 265 9.15 -15.11 -25.77
CA ASN A 265 8.49 -14.50 -24.62
C ASN A 265 9.17 -14.97 -23.32
N ARG A 266 9.61 -14.07 -22.46
CA ARG A 266 10.24 -14.36 -21.17
C ARG A 266 9.30 -13.90 -20.06
N ALA A 267 9.23 -14.68 -18.98
CA ALA A 267 8.36 -14.32 -17.87
C ALA A 267 8.80 -12.99 -17.24
N PRO A 268 7.84 -12.16 -16.78
CA PRO A 268 8.17 -11.02 -15.96
C PRO A 268 8.78 -11.47 -14.64
N THR A 269 9.47 -10.55 -13.97
CA THR A 269 10.06 -10.80 -12.65
C THR A 269 9.66 -9.70 -11.68
N ILE A 270 9.21 -10.07 -10.49
CA ILE A 270 9.00 -9.11 -9.40
C ILE A 270 10.38 -8.74 -8.84
N SER A 271 10.73 -7.46 -8.94
CA SER A 271 12.05 -6.96 -8.50
C SER A 271 12.08 -6.65 -7.01
N SER A 272 10.96 -6.17 -6.47
CA SER A 272 10.82 -5.83 -5.05
C SER A 272 9.37 -5.53 -4.70
N VAL A 273 9.01 -5.70 -3.43
CA VAL A 273 7.76 -5.18 -2.86
C VAL A 273 8.08 -4.24 -1.71
N ASP A 274 7.57 -3.01 -1.77
CA ASP A 274 7.64 -2.04 -0.68
C ASP A 274 6.66 -2.44 0.42
N VAL A 275 7.20 -2.73 1.61
CA VAL A 275 6.45 -3.10 2.80
C VAL A 275 6.77 -2.11 3.91
N PRO A 276 5.87 -1.16 4.23
CA PRO A 276 6.07 -0.26 5.36
C PRO A 276 5.80 -0.98 6.69
N ASN A 277 6.23 -0.38 7.79
CA ASN A 277 5.85 -0.84 9.13
C ASN A 277 4.33 -0.81 9.27
N ALA A 278 3.75 -1.88 9.82
CA ALA A 278 2.32 -2.01 10.00
C ALA A 278 1.92 -1.77 11.45
N TYR A 279 1.13 -0.72 11.69
CA TYR A 279 0.61 -0.40 13.02
C TYR A 279 -0.89 -0.65 13.11
N ILE A 280 -1.37 -1.02 14.30
CA ILE A 280 -2.81 -1.17 14.57
C ILE A 280 -3.56 0.13 14.21
N ASP A 281 -4.74 -0.01 13.59
CA ASP A 281 -5.63 1.10 13.16
C ASP A 281 -5.02 2.04 12.10
N SER A 282 -3.81 1.75 11.59
CA SER A 282 -3.15 2.51 10.53
C SER A 282 -3.57 2.03 9.12
N THR A 283 -3.35 2.90 8.12
CA THR A 283 -3.54 2.55 6.70
C THR A 283 -2.21 2.19 6.08
N ILE A 284 -2.15 1.02 5.47
CA ILE A 284 -0.96 0.44 4.83
C ILE A 284 -1.15 0.47 3.31
N ILE A 285 -0.05 0.75 2.62
CA ILE A 285 0.04 0.72 1.17
C ILE A 285 1.21 -0.19 0.81
N LEU A 286 0.92 -1.31 0.13
CA LEU A 286 1.94 -2.17 -0.47
C LEU A 286 2.07 -1.82 -1.95
N LYS A 287 3.31 -1.77 -2.44
CA LYS A 287 3.62 -1.53 -3.87
C LYS A 287 4.58 -2.59 -4.37
N ALA A 288 4.19 -3.30 -5.41
CA ALA A 288 5.07 -4.23 -6.12
C ALA A 288 5.71 -3.53 -7.32
N PHE A 289 6.98 -3.84 -7.55
CA PHE A 289 7.72 -3.45 -8.73
C PHE A 289 8.10 -4.70 -9.49
N ALA A 290 7.81 -4.72 -10.78
CA ALA A 290 8.16 -5.83 -11.66
C ALA A 290 8.67 -5.30 -12.99
N VAL A 291 9.46 -6.12 -13.67
CA VAL A 291 10.04 -5.82 -14.98
C VAL A 291 9.78 -7.00 -15.90
N ASP A 292 9.38 -6.69 -17.12
CA ASP A 292 9.30 -7.64 -18.21
C ASP A 292 10.54 -7.54 -19.11
N PRO A 293 11.29 -8.62 -19.37
CA PRO A 293 12.47 -8.57 -20.25
C PRO A 293 12.16 -8.22 -21.71
N ASP A 294 10.91 -8.38 -22.14
CA ASP A 294 10.42 -8.13 -23.50
C ASP A 294 9.62 -6.81 -23.60
N ASP A 295 9.58 -6.03 -22.51
CA ASP A 295 8.85 -4.76 -22.38
C ASP A 295 7.32 -4.92 -22.59
N ASP A 296 6.79 -6.10 -22.27
CA ASP A 296 5.37 -6.37 -22.34
C ASP A 296 4.57 -5.68 -21.20
N PRO A 297 3.31 -5.26 -21.45
CA PRO A 297 2.43 -4.74 -20.42
C PRO A 297 2.17 -5.78 -19.32
N LEU A 298 2.19 -5.32 -18.06
CA LEU A 298 2.05 -6.16 -16.87
C LEU A 298 0.73 -5.95 -16.13
N ASP A 299 0.12 -7.05 -15.73
CA ASP A 299 -1.08 -7.13 -14.90
C ASP A 299 -0.75 -7.77 -13.54
N PHE A 300 -1.23 -7.18 -12.46
CA PHE A 300 -0.93 -7.60 -11.09
C PHE A 300 -2.20 -8.07 -10.38
N SER A 301 -2.06 -9.14 -9.61
CA SER A 301 -3.10 -9.69 -8.74
C SER A 301 -2.55 -9.90 -7.34
N TRP A 302 -3.42 -9.73 -6.34
CA TRP A 302 -3.07 -9.81 -4.93
C TRP A 302 -4.04 -10.74 -4.21
N GLU A 303 -3.51 -11.66 -3.43
CA GLU A 303 -4.27 -12.61 -2.62
C GLU A 303 -3.71 -12.62 -1.20
N GLN A 304 -4.57 -12.68 -0.18
CA GLN A 304 -4.12 -12.87 1.19
C GLN A 304 -4.03 -14.36 1.51
N SER A 305 -2.85 -14.84 1.92
CA SER A 305 -2.62 -16.23 2.31
C SER A 305 -2.68 -16.45 3.84
N GLN A 306 -2.31 -15.44 4.64
CA GLN A 306 -2.27 -15.55 6.11
C GLN A 306 -2.72 -14.28 6.83
N GLY A 307 -3.17 -14.45 8.08
CA GLY A 307 -3.56 -13.37 8.99
C GLY A 307 -5.07 -13.15 9.02
N SER A 308 -5.50 -12.18 9.82
CA SER A 308 -6.91 -11.79 9.86
C SER A 308 -7.35 -11.17 8.53
N LYS A 309 -8.60 -11.42 8.10
CA LYS A 309 -9.05 -11.00 6.77
C LYS A 309 -8.95 -9.49 6.59
N LEU A 310 -8.16 -9.07 5.59
CA LEU A 310 -8.02 -7.68 5.18
C LEU A 310 -9.03 -7.36 4.06
N SER A 311 -9.57 -6.15 4.08
CA SER A 311 -10.28 -5.58 2.94
C SER A 311 -9.38 -4.52 2.32
N PHE A 312 -8.83 -4.82 1.14
CA PHE A 312 -7.97 -3.90 0.41
C PHE A 312 -8.64 -3.38 -0.86
N VAL A 313 -8.27 -2.16 -1.23
CA VAL A 313 -8.53 -1.56 -2.54
C VAL A 313 -7.35 -1.92 -3.43
N ASN A 314 -7.62 -2.56 -4.58
CA ASN A 314 -6.60 -2.95 -5.55
C ASN A 314 -6.52 -1.93 -6.69
N ASN A 315 -5.33 -1.41 -6.93
CA ASN A 315 -4.97 -0.53 -8.03
C ASN A 315 -3.76 -1.10 -8.81
N ASN A 316 -3.93 -2.32 -9.33
CA ASN A 316 -2.93 -3.08 -10.06
C ASN A 316 -1.68 -3.37 -9.21
N SER A 317 -0.54 -2.70 -9.47
CA SER A 317 0.72 -2.91 -8.74
C SER A 317 0.71 -2.39 -7.30
N GLN A 318 -0.38 -1.75 -6.86
CA GLN A 318 -0.54 -1.21 -5.52
C GLN A 318 -1.85 -1.68 -4.87
N ILE A 319 -1.77 -2.06 -3.60
CA ILE A 319 -2.95 -2.26 -2.75
C ILE A 319 -2.92 -1.37 -1.52
N SER A 320 -4.09 -0.99 -1.02
CA SER A 320 -4.21 -0.24 0.23
C SER A 320 -5.28 -0.83 1.14
N PHE A 321 -4.99 -0.96 2.43
CA PHE A 321 -5.90 -1.49 3.45
C PHE A 321 -5.66 -0.85 4.81
N LYS A 322 -6.64 -1.02 5.69
CA LYS A 322 -6.53 -0.60 7.10
C LYS A 322 -6.28 -1.81 7.98
N ILE A 323 -5.34 -1.70 8.91
CA ILE A 323 -5.08 -2.75 9.91
C ILE A 323 -6.20 -2.74 10.96
N PRO A 324 -6.88 -3.89 11.20
CA PRO A 324 -7.90 -3.99 12.24
C PRO A 324 -7.38 -3.67 13.65
N LYS A 325 -8.23 -3.13 14.53
CA LYS A 325 -7.87 -2.77 15.91
C LYS A 325 -7.42 -3.94 16.79
N ASN A 326 -7.80 -5.15 16.41
CA ASN A 326 -7.53 -6.40 17.10
C ASN A 326 -6.65 -7.33 16.25
N ALA A 327 -5.88 -6.75 15.31
CA ALA A 327 -4.93 -7.48 14.51
C ALA A 327 -3.71 -7.84 15.37
N GLU A 328 -3.35 -9.11 15.38
CA GLU A 328 -2.16 -9.63 16.04
C GLU A 328 -1.47 -10.62 15.10
N GLY A 329 -0.14 -10.68 15.20
CA GLY A 329 0.69 -11.63 14.45
C GLY A 329 1.04 -11.21 13.03
N THR A 330 1.52 -12.19 12.27
CA THR A 330 2.05 -12.03 10.91
C THR A 330 0.96 -12.11 9.85
N PHE A 331 1.05 -11.26 8.85
CA PHE A 331 0.20 -11.26 7.66
C PHE A 331 1.04 -11.63 6.44
N GLU A 332 0.49 -12.49 5.60
CA GLU A 332 1.11 -12.87 4.33
C GLU A 332 0.14 -12.61 3.18
N LEU A 333 0.64 -11.95 2.13
CA LEU A 333 -0.05 -11.76 0.88
C LEU A 333 0.82 -12.28 -0.26
N ILE A 334 0.20 -12.81 -1.30
CA ILE A 334 0.83 -13.24 -2.54
C ILE A 334 0.53 -12.18 -3.58
N VAL A 335 1.56 -11.56 -4.14
CA VAL A 335 1.45 -10.77 -5.37
C VAL A 335 1.83 -11.66 -6.55
N THR A 336 1.03 -11.64 -7.60
CA THR A 336 1.34 -12.32 -8.87
C THR A 336 1.31 -11.29 -9.99
N VAL A 337 2.40 -11.19 -10.74
CA VAL A 337 2.51 -10.36 -11.95
C VAL A 337 2.44 -11.25 -13.17
N LYS A 338 1.76 -10.81 -14.22
CA LYS A 338 1.55 -11.56 -15.45
C LYS A 338 1.73 -10.66 -16.69
N ASP A 339 2.37 -11.20 -17.73
CA ASP A 339 2.47 -10.56 -19.04
C ASP A 339 1.17 -10.73 -19.86
N LYS A 340 1.14 -10.13 -21.05
CA LYS A 340 0.00 -10.25 -21.98
C LYS A 340 -0.17 -11.66 -22.58
N PHE A 341 0.85 -12.51 -22.53
CA PHE A 341 0.88 -13.82 -23.17
C PHE A 341 0.58 -15.00 -22.24
N GLY A 342 0.58 -14.80 -20.92
CA GLY A 342 0.32 -15.88 -19.98
C GLY A 342 1.39 -16.09 -18.91
N LYS A 343 2.63 -15.63 -19.11
CA LYS A 343 3.72 -15.93 -18.17
C LYS A 343 3.63 -15.03 -16.95
N SER A 344 4.04 -15.57 -15.82
CA SER A 344 3.87 -14.91 -14.54
C SER A 344 5.01 -15.21 -13.59
N ASP A 345 5.12 -14.36 -12.59
CA ASP A 345 5.96 -14.53 -11.41
C ASP A 345 5.14 -14.16 -10.16
N SER A 346 5.48 -14.76 -9.02
CA SER A 346 4.74 -14.58 -7.77
C SER A 346 5.70 -14.44 -6.59
N GLU A 347 5.38 -13.51 -5.68
CA GLU A 347 6.15 -13.26 -4.47
C GLU A 347 5.25 -13.24 -3.23
N ILE A 348 5.73 -13.85 -2.14
CA ILE A 348 5.08 -13.79 -0.83
C ILE A 348 5.61 -12.58 -0.07
N VAL A 349 4.70 -11.73 0.35
CA VAL A 349 4.93 -10.51 1.10
C VAL A 349 4.49 -10.73 2.53
N SER A 350 5.44 -10.71 3.47
CA SER A 350 5.19 -10.92 4.90
C SER A 350 5.44 -9.64 5.70
N PHE A 351 4.54 -9.31 6.62
CA PHE A 351 4.72 -8.22 7.58
C PHE A 351 4.06 -8.53 8.92
N ASP A 352 4.67 -8.03 9.99
CA ASP A 352 4.15 -8.12 11.35
C ASP A 352 3.41 -6.84 11.73
N VAL A 353 2.31 -6.97 12.47
CA VAL A 353 1.57 -5.83 13.01
C VAL A 353 2.04 -5.52 14.43
N GLU A 354 2.44 -4.28 14.65
CA GLU A 354 2.87 -3.75 15.94
C GLU A 354 1.86 -2.74 16.51
N GLU A 355 1.85 -2.57 17.82
CA GLU A 355 1.20 -1.41 18.45
C GLU A 355 2.08 -0.17 18.29
N GLU A 356 1.48 0.95 17.88
CA GLU A 356 2.20 2.23 17.80
C GLU A 356 2.51 2.74 19.22
N LEU A 357 3.80 2.90 19.53
CA LEU A 357 4.26 3.43 20.81
C LEU A 357 4.15 4.97 20.82
N PHE A 358 3.10 5.49 21.44
CA PHE A 358 2.95 6.94 21.65
C PHE A 358 3.79 7.41 22.84
N LEU A 359 4.62 8.44 22.64
CA LEU A 359 5.31 9.12 23.73
C LEU A 359 4.27 9.83 24.62
N PRO A 360 4.32 9.68 25.96
CA PRO A 360 3.48 10.49 26.84
C PRO A 360 3.88 11.97 26.69
N THR A 361 2.99 12.82 26.16
CA THR A 361 3.30 14.25 25.94
C THR A 361 2.55 15.20 26.87
N THR A 362 1.53 14.71 27.57
CA THR A 362 0.73 15.56 28.47
C THR A 362 1.52 15.89 29.73
N ILE A 363 1.74 17.19 29.97
CA ILE A 363 2.37 17.67 31.22
C ILE A 363 1.34 17.49 32.34
N PRO A 364 1.64 16.69 33.38
CA PRO A 364 0.68 16.49 34.45
C PRO A 364 0.53 17.75 35.32
N SER A 365 -0.69 17.99 35.80
CA SER A 365 -0.99 19.07 36.75
C SER A 365 -1.20 18.51 38.14
N PHE A 366 -0.71 19.23 39.15
CA PHE A 366 -0.98 18.94 40.55
C PHE A 366 -2.48 19.10 40.86
N ILE A 367 -3.10 18.09 41.49
CA ILE A 367 -4.54 18.06 41.80
C ILE A 367 -4.79 18.31 43.29
N ALA A 368 -4.16 17.53 44.17
CA ALA A 368 -4.53 17.50 45.58
C ALA A 368 -3.36 17.24 46.51
N PHE A 369 -3.49 17.79 47.72
CA PHE A 369 -2.65 17.57 48.88
C PHE A 369 -3.54 17.09 50.03
N ASP A 370 -3.25 15.91 50.56
CA ASP A 370 -3.87 15.40 51.78
C ASP A 370 -2.79 15.12 52.83
N ALA A 371 -3.02 15.53 54.07
CA ALA A 371 -2.09 15.32 55.16
C ALA A 371 -2.83 14.71 56.35
N LYS A 372 -2.34 13.56 56.82
CA LYS A 372 -2.98 12.82 57.92
C LYS A 372 -1.99 12.30 58.93
N LYS A 373 -2.45 12.23 60.17
CA LYS A 373 -1.76 11.50 61.24
C LYS A 373 -2.11 10.01 61.15
N ILE A 374 -1.10 9.18 61.13
CA ILE A 374 -1.19 7.72 61.30
C ILE A 374 -0.51 7.39 62.63
N ILE A 375 -0.82 6.25 63.26
CA ILE A 375 -0.20 5.82 64.52
C ILE A 375 1.34 6.00 64.42
N ASP A 376 1.87 6.89 65.26
CA ASP A 376 3.28 7.32 65.33
C ASP A 376 3.91 7.94 64.05
N LYS A 377 3.12 8.24 63.01
CA LYS A 377 3.58 8.80 61.73
C LYS A 377 2.68 9.92 61.20
N TYR A 378 3.25 10.72 60.30
CA TYR A 378 2.54 11.79 59.59
C TYR A 378 2.85 11.57 58.12
N GLU A 379 1.80 11.54 57.31
CA GLU A 379 1.88 11.24 55.88
C GLU A 379 1.25 12.38 55.12
N SER A 380 1.97 12.80 54.07
CA SER A 380 1.46 13.73 53.08
C SER A 380 1.33 12.98 51.76
N THR A 381 0.12 12.91 51.24
CA THR A 381 -0.21 12.29 49.97
C THR A 381 -0.47 13.37 48.93
N PHE A 382 0.13 13.18 47.75
CA PHE A 382 0.08 14.12 46.65
C PHE A 382 -0.50 13.42 45.43
N THR A 383 -1.47 14.05 44.78
CA THR A 383 -2.13 13.49 43.59
C THR A 383 -2.00 14.45 42.41
N TRP A 384 -1.74 13.92 41.22
CA TRP A 384 -1.66 14.64 39.94
C TRP A 384 -2.67 14.09 38.94
N SER A 385 -2.86 14.81 37.84
CA SER A 385 -3.64 14.34 36.70
C SER A 385 -2.95 13.17 36.02
N ASN A 386 -3.75 12.22 35.52
CA ASN A 386 -3.26 11.17 34.63
C ASN A 386 -2.56 11.76 33.39
N VAL A 387 -1.57 11.03 32.89
CA VAL A 387 -0.89 11.35 31.63
C VAL A 387 -1.32 10.31 30.59
N GLU A 388 -1.77 10.78 29.42
CA GLU A 388 -2.18 9.91 28.33
C GLU A 388 -1.01 9.04 27.86
N HIS A 389 -1.27 7.76 27.61
CA HIS A 389 -0.27 6.73 27.24
C HIS A 389 0.80 6.42 28.30
N ALA A 390 0.73 6.99 29.50
CA ALA A 390 1.61 6.61 30.61
C ALA A 390 1.14 5.30 31.26
N ILE A 391 2.08 4.41 31.55
CA ILE A 391 1.87 3.15 32.28
C ILE A 391 2.50 3.19 33.67
N GLU A 392 3.44 4.12 33.89
CA GLU A 392 4.11 4.36 35.17
C GLU A 392 4.32 5.87 35.37
N TYR A 393 4.53 6.28 36.62
CA TYR A 393 4.74 7.68 36.99
C TYR A 393 6.03 7.83 37.77
N LYS A 394 6.85 8.81 37.37
CA LYS A 394 8.13 9.11 37.98
C LYS A 394 8.07 10.42 38.75
N PHE A 395 8.37 10.35 40.04
CA PHE A 395 8.39 11.47 40.98
C PHE A 395 9.80 11.83 41.38
N CYS A 396 10.21 13.09 41.24
CA CYS A 396 11.56 13.51 41.56
C CYS A 396 11.58 14.81 42.35
N ASP A 397 12.58 14.98 43.23
CA ASP A 397 12.88 16.27 43.84
C ASP A 397 13.44 17.23 42.79
N TYR A 398 12.83 18.38 42.61
CA TYR A 398 13.35 19.43 41.74
C TYR A 398 14.25 20.40 42.50
N ASP A 399 15.53 20.43 42.16
CA ASP A 399 16.47 21.42 42.69
C ASP A 399 16.46 22.68 41.80
N PHE A 400 15.96 23.78 42.34
CA PHE A 400 15.90 25.07 41.64
C PHE A 400 17.26 25.70 41.34
N ILE A 401 18.31 25.36 42.08
CA ILE A 401 19.65 25.94 41.88
C ILE A 401 20.30 25.30 40.66
N THR A 402 20.26 23.98 40.60
CA THR A 402 20.86 23.20 39.50
C THR A 402 19.89 23.03 38.32
N LYS A 403 18.59 23.22 38.54
CA LYS A 403 17.49 22.89 37.61
C LYS A 403 17.50 21.42 37.22
N VAL A 404 17.82 20.55 38.17
CA VAL A 404 17.95 19.10 37.96
C VAL A 404 16.98 18.37 38.88
N TYR A 405 16.38 17.32 38.34
CA TYR A 405 15.60 16.36 39.11
C TYR A 405 16.52 15.35 39.78
N THR A 406 16.38 15.18 41.08
CA THR A 406 17.17 14.25 41.91
C THR A 406 16.25 13.40 42.77
N ASN A 407 16.77 12.31 43.36
CA ASN A 407 16.00 11.41 44.24
C ASN A 407 14.65 10.97 43.64
N CYS A 408 14.68 10.35 42.47
CA CYS A 408 13.47 9.92 41.79
C CYS A 408 12.93 8.58 42.32
N PHE A 409 11.61 8.42 42.30
CA PHE A 409 10.86 7.22 42.66
C PHE A 409 9.77 6.96 41.64
N GLU A 410 9.37 5.69 41.48
CA GLU A 410 8.37 5.25 40.51
C GLU A 410 7.09 4.77 41.22
N SER A 411 5.94 4.92 40.56
CA SER A 411 4.61 4.50 41.04
C SER A 411 3.71 4.16 39.85
N ASP A 412 2.82 3.19 40.01
CA ASP A 412 1.85 2.80 38.97
C ASP A 412 0.63 3.73 38.91
N VAL A 413 0.49 4.63 39.89
CA VAL A 413 -0.60 5.61 40.00
C VAL A 413 -0.02 7.02 40.07
N PRO A 414 -0.77 8.07 39.64
CA PRO A 414 -0.32 9.46 39.69
C PRO A 414 -0.41 10.04 41.12
N GLU A 415 -0.03 9.24 42.10
CA GLU A 415 -0.05 9.56 43.52
C GLU A 415 1.25 9.11 44.17
N ILE A 416 1.80 9.98 45.04
CA ILE A 416 2.92 9.63 45.90
C ILE A 416 2.62 10.06 47.34
N THR A 417 2.94 9.17 48.28
CA THR A 417 2.98 9.52 49.70
C THR A 417 4.43 9.74 50.11
N VAL A 418 4.73 10.91 50.65
CA VAL A 418 6.06 11.23 51.16
C VAL A 418 5.98 11.67 52.61
N HIS A 419 7.07 11.41 53.33
CA HIS A 419 7.18 11.70 54.75
C HIS A 419 8.06 12.94 54.96
N TRP A 420 7.44 14.09 55.22
CA TRP A 420 8.15 15.33 55.52
C TRP A 420 8.33 15.50 57.03
N LYS A 421 9.53 15.28 57.55
CA LYS A 421 9.80 15.58 58.97
C LYS A 421 11.19 16.14 59.18
N LYS A 422 11.25 17.37 59.68
CA LYS A 422 12.44 17.86 60.40
C LYS A 422 12.13 17.88 61.89
N LYS A 423 12.73 16.96 62.63
CA LYS A 423 12.62 16.91 64.09
C LYS A 423 13.45 18.02 64.73
N VAL A 424 12.81 18.90 65.48
CA VAL A 424 13.48 19.90 66.31
C VAL A 424 13.55 19.38 67.74
N LEU A 425 14.73 18.86 68.12
CA LEU A 425 14.94 18.20 69.42
C LEU A 425 15.28 19.18 70.56
N SER A 426 15.79 20.38 70.25
CA SER A 426 16.18 21.35 71.29
C SER A 426 14.98 22.19 71.76
N PRO A 427 14.70 22.30 73.08
CA PRO A 427 13.68 23.21 73.57
C PRO A 427 14.02 24.66 73.17
N GLY A 428 13.02 25.39 72.68
CA GLY A 428 13.08 26.84 72.47
C GLY A 428 12.85 27.60 73.78
N ARG A 429 13.44 28.78 73.90
CA ARG A 429 13.16 29.75 74.97
C ARG A 429 12.12 30.77 74.53
N GLU A 430 11.43 31.38 75.49
CA GLU A 430 10.47 32.44 75.21
C GLU A 430 11.17 33.60 74.45
N LYS A 431 10.55 34.05 73.34
CA LYS A 431 11.08 35.10 72.43
C LYS A 431 12.38 34.75 71.71
N GLU A 432 12.82 33.49 71.72
CA GLU A 432 13.97 33.05 70.96
C GLU A 432 13.65 32.98 69.47
N LEU A 433 14.39 33.74 68.66
CA LEU A 433 14.38 33.61 67.19
C LEU A 433 15.29 32.45 66.81
N LYS A 434 14.72 31.28 66.53
CA LYS A 434 15.44 30.17 65.91
C LYS A 434 15.07 30.09 64.43
N GLN A 435 16.06 30.28 63.56
CA GLN A 435 15.89 30.03 62.13
C GLN A 435 16.11 28.55 61.86
N PHE A 436 15.08 27.85 61.40
CA PHE A 436 15.18 26.49 60.90
C PHE A 436 14.89 26.50 59.40
N TYR A 437 15.80 25.92 58.63
CA TYR A 437 15.52 25.59 57.24
C TYR A 437 14.65 24.33 57.26
N GLY A 438 13.36 24.46 56.96
CA GLY A 438 12.50 23.29 56.69
C GLY A 438 13.07 22.49 55.52
N ASN A 439 12.85 21.18 55.48
CA ASN A 439 13.18 20.35 54.31
C ASN A 439 12.11 20.55 53.23
N THR A 440 11.87 21.80 52.82
CA THR A 440 10.91 22.09 51.75
C THR A 440 11.48 21.56 50.44
N ARG A 441 10.75 20.70 49.74
CA ARG A 441 11.12 20.27 48.39
C ARG A 441 9.96 20.55 47.44
N GLN A 442 10.31 20.80 46.19
CA GLN A 442 9.35 20.72 45.10
C GLN A 442 9.43 19.33 44.51
N ILE A 443 8.28 18.67 44.37
CA ILE A 443 8.20 17.37 43.69
C ILE A 443 7.69 17.61 42.27
N GLY A 444 8.43 17.13 41.28
CA GLY A 444 7.96 17.00 39.90
C GLY A 444 7.45 15.60 39.62
N MET A 445 6.44 15.47 38.77
CA MET A 445 5.94 14.18 38.27
C MET A 445 5.99 14.14 36.74
N SER A 446 6.45 13.03 36.17
CA SER A 446 6.34 12.72 34.73
C SER A 446 5.54 11.42 34.54
N GLY A 447 4.78 11.31 33.46
CA GLY A 447 4.19 10.03 33.05
C GLY A 447 5.10 9.35 32.04
N CYS A 448 5.39 8.07 32.23
CA CYS A 448 6.37 7.33 31.44
C CYS A 448 5.77 6.05 30.84
N ASN A 449 6.38 5.62 29.73
CA ASN A 449 6.23 4.30 29.14
C ASN A 449 7.55 3.90 28.45
N SER A 450 7.53 2.80 27.69
CA SER A 450 8.72 2.30 26.97
C SER A 450 9.27 3.27 25.91
N ALA A 451 8.47 4.21 25.39
CA ALA A 451 8.92 5.23 24.44
C ALA A 451 9.62 6.41 25.13
N GLY A 452 9.38 6.63 26.42
CA GLY A 452 9.97 7.70 27.21
C GLY A 452 9.00 8.31 28.22
N CYS A 453 9.36 9.49 28.75
CA CYS A 453 8.57 10.22 29.74
C CYS A 453 8.09 11.56 29.18
N SER A 454 6.93 12.02 29.67
CA SER A 454 6.47 13.40 29.46
C SER A 454 7.37 14.41 30.17
N ASP A 455 7.25 15.68 29.77
CA ASP A 455 7.80 16.78 30.56
C ASP A 455 7.20 16.77 31.97
N ALA A 456 8.05 16.99 32.97
CA ALA A 456 7.66 16.92 34.36
C ALA A 456 6.77 18.10 34.76
N GLY A 457 5.58 17.79 35.28
CA GLY A 457 4.72 18.74 35.97
C GLY A 457 5.26 19.06 37.35
N LEU A 458 5.43 20.35 37.67
CA LEU A 458 5.96 20.79 38.96
C LEU A 458 4.86 20.99 40.00
N GLY A 459 5.01 20.34 41.16
CA GLY A 459 4.15 20.51 42.33
C GLY A 459 4.51 21.76 43.17
N PRO A 460 3.82 21.97 44.31
CA PRO A 460 4.14 23.05 45.24
C PRO A 460 5.47 22.86 46.01
N HIS A 461 5.92 23.89 46.73
CA HIS A 461 6.92 23.72 47.80
C HIS A 461 6.21 23.32 49.10
N ILE A 462 6.64 22.18 49.66
CA ILE A 462 5.88 21.53 50.73
C ILE A 462 6.87 21.03 51.77
N GLY A 463 6.48 21.11 53.03
CA GLY A 463 7.29 20.61 54.12
C GLY A 463 6.50 20.47 55.41
N GLY A 464 7.10 19.75 56.36
CA GLY A 464 6.54 19.50 57.69
C GLY A 464 7.52 19.90 58.79
N ILE A 465 6.99 20.37 59.91
CA ILE A 465 7.77 20.76 61.09
C ILE A 465 7.20 20.06 62.32
N GLN A 466 8.10 19.39 63.07
CA GLN A 466 7.76 18.74 64.34
C GLN A 466 8.66 19.25 65.48
N TRP A 467 8.04 19.79 66.53
CA TRP A 467 8.68 20.08 67.83
C TRP A 467 8.23 19.06 68.87
N GLU A 468 9.11 18.13 69.21
CA GLU A 468 8.79 17.02 70.12
C GLU A 468 8.55 17.49 71.57
N HIS A 469 9.31 18.48 72.04
CA HIS A 469 9.19 18.99 73.42
C HIS A 469 7.90 19.78 73.69
N TRP A 470 7.33 20.38 72.65
CA TRP A 470 6.17 21.27 72.76
C TRP A 470 4.94 20.68 72.07
N ASP A 471 5.04 19.43 71.62
CA ASP A 471 4.06 18.71 70.82
C ASP A 471 3.49 19.57 69.68
N ILE A 472 4.36 20.28 68.95
CA ILE A 472 3.95 21.13 67.82
C ILE A 472 4.15 20.34 66.53
N ASN A 473 3.09 20.11 65.77
CA ASN A 473 3.22 19.43 64.49
C ASN A 473 2.18 19.87 63.45
N PHE A 474 2.67 20.30 62.30
CA PHE A 474 1.82 20.66 61.17
C PHE A 474 2.61 20.55 59.86
N ASP A 475 1.87 20.28 58.79
CA ASP A 475 2.38 20.40 57.43
C ASP A 475 1.96 21.74 56.85
N PHE A 476 2.81 22.28 55.98
CA PHE A 476 2.53 23.53 55.29
C PHE A 476 2.77 23.40 53.79
N LEU A 477 2.03 24.24 53.08
CA LEU A 477 2.04 24.33 51.64
C LEU A 477 2.37 25.77 51.26
N ALA A 478 3.35 25.97 50.39
CA ALA A 478 3.59 27.27 49.78
C ALA A 478 3.94 27.12 48.30
N MET A 479 3.36 27.95 47.45
CA MET A 479 3.75 27.99 46.04
C MET A 479 3.39 29.32 45.42
N ALA A 480 4.11 29.70 44.36
CA ALA A 480 3.65 30.70 43.41
C ALA A 480 3.25 30.00 42.12
N TYR A 481 2.12 30.40 41.57
CA TYR A 481 1.62 29.91 40.30
C TYR A 481 1.59 31.06 39.30
N ASP A 482 2.07 30.78 38.08
CA ASP A 482 1.87 31.61 36.90
C ASP A 482 1.04 30.78 35.93
N VAL A 483 -0.17 31.23 35.60
CA VAL A 483 -1.03 30.61 34.58
C VAL A 483 -0.96 31.49 33.33
N PRO A 484 -0.02 31.22 32.39
CA PRO A 484 0.25 32.15 31.28
C PRO A 484 -0.97 32.37 30.39
N ALA A 485 -1.75 31.31 30.14
CA ALA A 485 -2.94 31.35 29.29
C ALA A 485 -4.07 32.22 29.87
N ALA A 486 -4.12 32.38 31.19
CA ALA A 486 -5.15 33.15 31.88
C ALA A 486 -4.65 34.52 32.37
N ASN A 487 -3.36 34.84 32.14
CA ASN A 487 -2.67 35.98 32.74
C ASN A 487 -2.92 36.09 34.27
N LEU A 488 -3.00 34.93 34.93
CA LEU A 488 -3.33 34.83 36.34
C LEU A 488 -2.09 34.40 37.10
N LYS A 489 -1.62 35.26 38.01
CA LYS A 489 -0.53 34.95 38.94
C LYS A 489 -1.09 34.99 40.35
N PHE A 490 -0.60 34.14 41.24
CA PHE A 490 -0.90 34.22 42.66
C PHE A 490 0.09 33.36 43.45
N SER A 491 0.18 33.59 44.76
CA SER A 491 0.82 32.65 45.67
C SER A 491 -0.18 32.05 46.63
N ILE A 492 -0.02 30.77 46.94
CA ILE A 492 -0.80 30.06 47.94
C ILE A 492 0.07 29.89 49.18
N GLY A 493 -0.51 30.15 50.35
CA GLY A 493 0.05 29.74 51.64
C GLY A 493 -1.00 28.93 52.40
N GLY A 494 -0.64 27.73 52.85
CA GLY A 494 -1.55 26.82 53.55
C GLY A 494 -0.90 26.12 54.73
N VAL A 495 -1.72 25.71 55.68
CA VAL A 495 -1.32 24.93 56.86
C VAL A 495 -2.39 23.89 57.19
N VAL A 496 -1.95 22.71 57.65
CA VAL A 496 -2.82 21.65 58.16
C VAL A 496 -2.41 21.31 59.59
N ASN A 497 -3.33 21.39 60.56
CA ASN A 497 -3.02 21.00 61.93
C ASN A 497 -2.92 19.48 62.06
N LEU A 498 -1.76 18.97 62.45
CA LEU A 498 -1.53 17.53 62.63
C LEU A 498 -1.40 17.13 64.11
N GLU A 499 -1.56 18.08 65.04
CA GLU A 499 -1.59 17.79 66.47
C GLU A 499 -2.87 17.05 66.87
N ASP A 500 -2.88 16.41 68.04
CA ASP A 500 -4.09 15.84 68.64
C ASP A 500 -4.96 16.91 69.33
N GLU A 501 -4.48 18.16 69.38
CA GLU A 501 -5.12 19.25 70.10
C GLU A 501 -5.39 20.46 69.17
N PRO A 502 -6.41 21.28 69.47
CA PRO A 502 -6.72 22.46 68.66
C PRO A 502 -5.65 23.55 68.78
N ARG A 503 -5.26 24.15 67.66
CA ARG A 503 -4.25 25.23 67.61
C ARG A 503 -4.71 26.36 66.72
N SER A 504 -4.36 27.60 67.07
CA SER A 504 -4.67 28.75 66.24
C SER A 504 -3.57 29.10 65.25
N PHE A 505 -3.96 29.42 64.02
CA PHE A 505 -3.02 29.76 62.95
C PHE A 505 -3.36 31.11 62.30
N GLN A 506 -2.31 31.81 61.86
CA GLN A 506 -2.42 32.98 61.00
C GLN A 506 -1.40 32.88 59.87
N ILE A 507 -1.85 33.21 58.67
CA ILE A 507 -1.01 33.21 57.47
C ILE A 507 -0.76 34.67 57.08
N TRP A 508 0.51 35.01 56.90
CA TRP A 508 1.00 36.33 56.56
C TRP A 508 1.87 36.26 55.30
N SER A 509 1.99 37.40 54.62
CA SER A 509 2.82 37.60 53.43
C SER A 509 3.76 38.78 53.68
N GLY A 510 4.99 38.67 53.19
CA GLY A 510 5.99 39.72 53.38
C GLY A 510 7.30 39.55 52.63
N THR A 511 8.24 40.45 52.92
CA THR A 511 9.63 40.34 52.49
C THR A 511 10.46 39.66 53.58
N LEU A 512 11.71 39.27 53.27
CA LEU A 512 12.61 38.69 54.27
C LEU A 512 12.84 39.63 55.47
N SER A 513 12.94 40.94 55.23
CA SER A 513 13.12 41.95 56.27
C SER A 513 11.81 42.35 56.98
N GLU A 514 10.66 42.19 56.32
CA GLU A 514 9.34 42.51 56.87
C GLU A 514 8.36 41.33 56.67
N PRO A 515 8.55 40.21 57.38
CA PRO A 515 7.85 38.94 57.11
C PRO A 515 6.36 38.95 57.51
N LEU A 516 5.94 39.88 58.36
CA LEU A 516 4.56 40.04 58.84
C LEU A 516 3.89 41.30 58.27
N LYS A 517 4.26 41.70 57.05
CA LYS A 517 3.78 42.97 56.47
C LYS A 517 2.29 42.96 56.16
N LYS A 518 1.77 41.86 55.62
CA LYS A 518 0.34 41.72 55.28
C LYS A 518 -0.23 40.43 55.84
N LYS A 519 -1.28 40.53 56.65
CA LYS A 519 -2.04 39.36 57.08
C LYS A 519 -2.90 38.88 55.90
N ILE A 520 -2.70 37.65 55.48
CA ILE A 520 -3.49 37.03 54.41
C ILE A 520 -4.79 36.51 55.00
N LEU A 521 -4.67 35.67 56.04
CA LEU A 521 -5.80 34.97 56.61
C LEU A 521 -5.58 34.71 58.10
N SER A 522 -6.63 34.92 58.89
CA SER A 522 -6.68 34.50 60.29
C SER A 522 -7.51 33.22 60.35
N CYS A 523 -6.86 32.07 60.48
CA CYS A 523 -7.50 30.76 60.39
C CYS A 523 -8.38 30.43 61.60
N GLY A 524 -8.28 31.22 62.69
CA GLY A 524 -8.93 30.86 63.94
C GLY A 524 -8.26 29.64 64.55
N ILE A 525 -9.04 28.83 65.29
CA ILE A 525 -8.62 27.56 65.88
C ILE A 525 -8.90 26.45 64.85
N LEU A 526 -7.87 25.70 64.49
CA LEU A 526 -7.95 24.50 63.66
C LEU A 526 -7.90 23.27 64.57
N TYR A 527 -8.87 22.37 64.45
CA TYR A 527 -8.86 21.05 65.10
C TYR A 527 -7.91 20.08 64.36
N PRO A 528 -7.59 18.92 64.95
CA PRO A 528 -6.77 17.90 64.27
C PRO A 528 -7.33 17.54 62.89
N GLY A 529 -6.51 17.65 61.84
CA GLY A 529 -6.88 17.42 60.44
C GLY A 529 -7.46 18.63 59.72
N ASP A 530 -7.83 19.70 60.43
CA ASP A 530 -8.33 20.92 59.79
C ASP A 530 -7.21 21.64 59.03
N SER A 531 -7.56 22.18 57.87
CA SER A 531 -6.65 22.96 57.03
C SER A 531 -7.13 24.40 56.86
N CYS A 532 -6.18 25.28 56.54
CA CYS A 532 -6.44 26.67 56.24
C CYS A 532 -5.53 27.15 55.12
N ILE A 533 -6.11 27.77 54.10
CA ILE A 533 -5.40 28.20 52.89
C ILE A 533 -5.75 29.66 52.58
N GLY A 534 -4.72 30.46 52.32
CA GLY A 534 -4.83 31.84 51.89
C GLY A 534 -4.15 32.10 50.56
N LEU A 535 -4.65 33.10 49.83
CA LEU A 535 -4.13 33.52 48.53
C LEU A 535 -3.48 34.91 48.63
N VAL A 536 -2.31 35.05 48.02
CA VAL A 536 -1.61 36.33 47.81
C VAL A 536 -1.71 36.69 46.34
N MET A 537 -2.41 37.76 46.04
CA MET A 537 -2.54 38.25 44.66
C MET A 537 -1.24 38.94 44.19
N PRO A 538 -1.01 39.10 42.88
CA PRO A 538 0.29 39.52 42.35
C PRO A 538 0.77 40.90 42.78
N ASP A 539 -0.19 41.79 43.02
CA ASP A 539 0.03 43.17 43.46
C ASP A 539 0.30 43.26 44.98
N GLN A 540 0.19 42.14 45.70
CA GLN A 540 0.31 42.11 47.15
C GLN A 540 1.74 41.77 47.58
N VAL A 541 2.21 42.47 48.61
CA VAL A 541 3.58 42.28 49.11
C VAL A 541 3.77 40.85 49.61
N GLY A 542 4.83 40.21 49.12
CA GLY A 542 5.22 38.84 49.49
C GLY A 542 4.87 37.77 48.45
N HIS A 543 4.13 38.12 47.39
CA HIS A 543 4.08 37.31 46.16
C HIS A 543 5.51 37.07 45.63
N TYR A 544 5.84 35.82 45.27
CA TYR A 544 7.20 35.37 44.91
C TYR A 544 8.29 35.69 45.96
N SER A 545 7.90 35.88 47.23
CA SER A 545 8.85 36.20 48.30
C SER A 545 8.65 35.29 49.51
N HIS A 546 7.77 35.58 50.46
CA HIS A 546 7.69 34.81 51.70
C HIS A 546 6.26 34.71 52.22
N ILE A 547 5.87 33.50 52.64
CA ILE A 547 4.75 33.26 53.56
C ILE A 547 5.30 33.15 54.98
N SER A 548 4.61 33.75 55.96
CA SER A 548 4.84 33.48 57.37
C SER A 548 3.62 32.82 58.01
N ILE A 549 3.81 31.68 58.65
CA ILE A 549 2.78 30.99 59.44
C ILE A 549 3.06 31.26 60.91
N ILE A 550 2.14 31.98 61.56
CA ILE A 550 2.13 32.18 63.00
C ILE A 550 1.22 31.11 63.61
N SER A 551 1.72 30.37 64.59
CA SER A 551 0.92 29.41 65.35
C SER A 551 0.91 29.76 66.83
N LYS A 552 -0.26 29.63 67.49
CA LYS A 552 -0.43 29.90 68.92
C LYS A 552 -1.30 28.83 69.58
N SER A 553 -0.86 28.39 70.76
CA SER A 553 -1.60 27.50 71.67
C SER A 553 -1.34 27.95 73.12
N SER A 554 -2.22 27.56 74.04
CA SER A 554 -2.04 27.81 75.49
C SER A 554 -0.94 26.95 76.10
N ARG A 555 -0.57 25.83 75.47
CA ARG A 555 0.43 24.87 75.98
C ARG A 555 1.84 25.03 75.39
N SER A 556 2.01 25.86 74.35
CA SER A 556 3.28 26.03 73.65
C SER A 556 3.58 27.49 73.31
N PRO A 557 4.85 27.90 73.18
CA PRO A 557 5.21 29.23 72.69
C PRO A 557 4.57 29.57 71.33
N THR A 558 4.37 30.86 71.08
CA THR A 558 4.02 31.32 69.73
C THR A 558 5.18 31.04 68.78
N THR A 559 4.93 30.37 67.67
CA THR A 559 5.94 30.11 66.64
C THR A 559 5.65 30.93 65.39
N GLN A 560 6.70 31.41 64.73
CA GLN A 560 6.64 32.02 63.40
C GLN A 560 7.52 31.21 62.46
N ASN A 561 6.93 30.69 61.40
CA ASN A 561 7.65 29.91 60.39
C ASN A 561 7.63 30.70 59.08
N GLN A 562 8.81 31.04 58.59
CA GLN A 562 8.98 31.80 57.35
C GLN A 562 9.33 30.83 56.23
N ILE A 563 8.53 30.86 55.18
CA ILE A 563 8.64 29.98 54.03
C ILE A 563 8.93 30.86 52.82
N LEU A 564 10.09 30.67 52.22
CA LEU A 564 10.46 31.32 50.98
C LEU A 564 9.63 30.73 49.84
N ILE A 565 8.89 31.59 49.13
CA ILE A 565 8.20 31.28 47.88
C ILE A 565 9.11 31.73 46.74
N ARG A 566 9.38 30.86 45.77
CA ARG A 566 10.09 31.23 44.55
C ARG A 566 9.32 30.79 43.33
#